data_AF-A0A7C3RBG9-F1
#
_entry.id   AF-A0A7C3RBG9-F1
#
_cell.length_a   1.000
_cell.length_b   1.000
_cell.length_c   1.000
_cell.angle_alpha   90.00
_cell.angle_beta   90.00
_cell.angle_gamma   90.00
#
_symmetry.space_group_name_H-M   'P 1'
#
loop_
_entity.id
_entity.type
_entity.pdbx_description
1 polymer ?
#
loop_
_entity_poly.entity_id
_entity_poly.type
_entity_poly.pdbx_seq_one_letter_code
_entity_poly.pdbx_strand_id
1 'polypeptide(L)'
;DLLSLPEQPAWQNFRLFPATAKPAETTDPLGIEGVKTFELVVVPQSTEITELPPLVFSFFDPDARVFRTLKSPAVQLVVKPAAATPTPLVAAAAKAEDKLPATDIVPIKQRFGTVATIKPPLVQQPLFWAVQACPILAWLGLLAWRKHADTLANNPRLRRQREVARAIRAGLARLNQLAAQNNSDEFFATMFRLLQEQLGERLDLPASAITEAVIEQHLQGRGLPEQTLHALRELFQLCDQARFAPIKTTQQLAALVPKLKVILDQLRTWNP
;
A
#
# COMPACT_ATOMS: atom_id res chain seq x y z
N ASP A 1 -30.34 -11.65 37.09
CA ASP A 1 -29.77 -10.53 37.85
C ASP A 1 -29.58 -10.93 39.33
N LEU A 2 -28.69 -11.89 39.60
CA LEU A 2 -28.78 -12.77 40.79
C LEU A 2 -27.86 -12.40 41.96
N LEU A 3 -26.97 -11.42 41.79
CA LEU A 3 -26.05 -10.99 42.85
C LEU A 3 -26.46 -9.60 43.35
N SER A 4 -26.76 -9.50 44.64
CA SER A 4 -27.07 -8.27 45.38
C SER A 4 -25.97 -7.96 46.41
N LEU A 5 -25.81 -6.69 46.75
CA LEU A 5 -24.89 -6.29 47.81
C LEU A 5 -25.40 -6.80 49.18
N PRO A 6 -24.59 -7.50 49.99
CA PRO A 6 -25.00 -7.95 51.31
C PRO A 6 -25.16 -6.78 52.28
N GLU A 7 -26.12 -6.88 53.20
CA GLU A 7 -26.27 -5.94 54.30
C GLU A 7 -25.07 -6.00 55.25
N GLN A 8 -24.63 -4.83 55.73
CA GLN A 8 -23.49 -4.70 56.63
C GLN A 8 -23.95 -4.30 58.03
N PRO A 9 -24.21 -5.28 58.94
CA PRO A 9 -24.73 -4.98 60.27
C PRO A 9 -23.74 -4.19 61.13
N ALA A 10 -22.44 -4.23 60.83
CA ALA A 10 -21.42 -3.45 61.53
C ALA A 10 -21.43 -1.96 61.17
N TRP A 11 -22.18 -1.55 60.14
CA TRP A 11 -22.16 -0.18 59.62
C TRP A 11 -23.34 0.69 60.10
N GLN A 12 -23.96 0.34 61.24
CA GLN A 12 -25.13 1.05 61.80
C GLN A 12 -24.86 2.53 62.12
N ASN A 13 -23.62 2.88 62.49
CA ASN A 13 -23.22 4.26 62.77
C ASN A 13 -22.89 5.07 61.50
N PHE A 14 -23.13 4.49 60.33
CA PHE A 14 -22.94 5.14 59.04
C PHE A 14 -24.28 5.32 58.34
N ARG A 15 -24.46 6.46 57.68
CA ARG A 15 -25.56 6.65 56.74
C ARG A 15 -25.18 6.01 55.41
N LEU A 16 -25.94 5.00 55.01
CA LEU A 16 -25.77 4.30 53.74
C LEU A 16 -26.72 4.88 52.70
N PHE A 17 -26.21 5.20 51.52
CA PHE A 17 -27.04 5.55 50.36
C PHE A 17 -27.33 4.29 49.53
N PRO A 18 -28.40 4.26 48.71
CA PRO A 18 -28.67 3.12 47.83
C PRO A 18 -27.46 2.81 46.94
N ALA A 19 -27.05 1.55 46.88
CA ALA A 19 -25.92 1.14 46.06
C ALA A 19 -26.28 1.15 44.58
N THR A 20 -25.38 1.67 43.75
CA THR A 20 -25.51 1.59 42.29
C THR A 20 -24.71 0.40 41.78
N ALA A 21 -25.35 -0.53 41.09
CA ALA A 21 -24.68 -1.67 40.46
C ALA A 21 -24.31 -1.32 39.02
N LYS A 22 -23.04 -1.50 38.64
CA LYS A 22 -22.63 -1.46 37.24
C LYS A 22 -23.06 -2.77 36.53
N PRO A 23 -23.30 -2.74 35.21
CA PRO A 23 -23.53 -3.94 34.43
C PRO A 23 -22.40 -4.96 34.65
N ALA A 24 -22.74 -6.25 34.75
CA ALA A 24 -21.73 -7.28 34.93
C ALA A 24 -20.84 -7.38 33.68
N GLU A 25 -19.53 -7.27 33.86
CA GLU A 25 -18.55 -7.45 32.79
C GLU A 25 -18.23 -8.94 32.67
N THR A 26 -18.54 -9.54 31.53
CA THR A 26 -18.23 -10.95 31.27
C THR A 26 -16.77 -11.09 30.87
N THR A 27 -16.04 -12.01 31.50
CA THR A 27 -14.60 -12.21 31.26
C THR A 27 -14.32 -13.37 30.28
N ASP A 28 -15.28 -14.26 30.06
CA ASP A 28 -15.15 -15.44 29.19
C ASP A 28 -16.15 -15.41 28.00
N PRO A 29 -15.76 -15.77 26.76
CA PRO A 29 -16.67 -15.91 25.62
C PRO A 29 -17.94 -16.75 25.85
N LEU A 30 -17.97 -17.66 26.83
CA LEU A 30 -19.16 -18.46 27.16
C LEU A 30 -20.14 -17.78 28.12
N GLY A 31 -19.83 -16.62 28.71
CA GLY A 31 -20.77 -15.92 29.59
C GLY A 31 -20.82 -16.43 31.03
N ILE A 32 -19.95 -17.36 31.41
CA ILE A 32 -20.03 -18.11 32.68
C ILE A 32 -19.29 -17.39 33.82
N GLU A 33 -18.20 -16.67 33.49
CA GLU A 33 -17.42 -15.90 34.43
C GLU A 33 -17.54 -14.39 34.18
N GLY A 34 -17.58 -13.60 35.25
CA GLY A 34 -17.65 -12.16 35.14
C GLY A 34 -17.53 -11.43 36.47
N VAL A 35 -17.44 -10.10 36.37
CA VAL A 35 -17.25 -9.19 37.51
C VAL A 35 -18.45 -8.26 37.60
N LYS A 36 -19.10 -8.22 38.77
CA LYS A 36 -20.14 -7.23 39.09
C LYS A 36 -19.61 -6.24 40.12
N THR A 37 -19.59 -4.96 39.76
CA THR A 37 -19.10 -3.89 40.63
C THR A 37 -20.27 -3.13 41.25
N PHE A 38 -20.23 -2.97 42.58
CA PHE A 38 -21.18 -2.14 43.33
C PHE A 38 -20.48 -0.89 43.83
N GLU A 39 -21.12 0.26 43.64
CA GLU A 39 -20.69 1.53 44.23
C GLU A 39 -21.65 1.92 45.35
N LEU A 40 -21.12 2.04 46.56
CA LEU A 40 -21.87 2.38 47.76
C LEU A 40 -21.24 3.60 48.43
N VAL A 41 -22.05 4.62 48.69
CA VAL A 41 -21.63 5.80 49.46
C VAL A 41 -21.98 5.60 50.92
N VAL A 42 -20.96 5.69 51.78
CA VAL A 42 -21.04 5.49 53.23
C VAL A 42 -20.58 6.77 53.91
N VAL A 43 -21.42 7.35 54.76
CA VAL A 43 -21.13 8.62 55.45
C VAL A 43 -21.09 8.41 56.97
N PRO A 44 -19.98 8.69 57.67
CA PRO A 44 -19.91 8.59 59.12
C PRO A 44 -20.84 9.61 59.78
N GLN A 45 -21.62 9.20 60.78
CA GLN A 45 -22.58 10.08 61.45
C GLN A 45 -22.00 10.79 62.68
N SER A 46 -20.84 10.36 63.17
CA SER A 46 -20.16 10.94 64.34
C SER A 46 -18.67 11.11 64.07
N THR A 47 -18.08 12.12 64.72
CA THR A 47 -16.64 12.36 64.76
C THR A 47 -15.87 11.35 65.62
N GLU A 48 -16.59 10.55 66.42
CA GLU A 48 -16.02 9.48 67.23
C GLU A 48 -15.67 8.22 66.40
N ILE A 49 -16.11 8.17 65.15
CA ILE A 49 -15.83 7.05 64.24
C ILE A 49 -14.39 7.16 63.73
N THR A 50 -13.53 6.24 64.16
CA THR A 50 -12.10 6.20 63.83
C THR A 50 -11.75 5.17 62.76
N GLU A 51 -12.68 4.28 62.41
CA GLU A 51 -12.49 3.26 61.37
C GLU A 51 -13.80 2.86 60.71
N LEU A 52 -13.71 2.43 59.45
CA LEU A 52 -14.76 1.70 58.74
C LEU A 52 -14.55 0.20 59.00
N PRO A 53 -15.52 -0.48 59.66
CA PRO A 53 -15.43 -1.90 59.92
C PRO A 53 -15.30 -2.73 58.63
N PRO A 54 -14.66 -3.91 58.70
CA PRO A 54 -14.56 -4.87 57.59
C PRO A 54 -15.89 -5.10 56.86
N LEU A 55 -15.84 -5.07 55.53
CA LEU A 55 -16.92 -5.57 54.69
C LEU A 55 -16.95 -7.09 54.78
N VAL A 56 -18.12 -7.65 55.10
CA VAL A 56 -18.33 -9.10 55.20
C VAL A 56 -19.19 -9.58 54.04
N PHE A 57 -18.73 -10.59 53.33
CA PHE A 57 -19.47 -11.26 52.26
C PHE A 57 -19.44 -12.77 52.48
N SER A 58 -20.62 -13.38 52.57
CA SER A 58 -20.75 -14.84 52.72
C SER A 58 -21.36 -15.44 51.46
N PHE A 59 -20.75 -16.52 50.97
CA PHE A 59 -21.22 -17.24 49.79
C PHE A 59 -21.10 -18.75 50.00
N PHE A 60 -21.88 -19.52 49.24
CA PHE A 60 -21.80 -20.96 49.23
C PHE A 60 -20.72 -21.41 48.24
N ASP A 61 -19.74 -22.18 48.72
CA ASP A 61 -18.74 -22.83 47.87
C ASP A 61 -19.31 -24.19 47.42
N PRO A 62 -19.67 -24.38 46.13
CA PRO A 62 -20.31 -25.60 45.65
C PRO A 62 -19.38 -26.81 45.66
N ASP A 63 -18.07 -26.61 45.52
CA ASP A 63 -17.08 -27.70 45.51
C ASP A 63 -16.84 -28.22 46.93
N ALA A 64 -16.67 -27.30 47.88
CA ALA A 64 -16.49 -27.64 49.28
C ALA A 64 -17.82 -27.95 50.02
N ARG A 65 -18.96 -27.61 49.42
CA ARG A 65 -20.32 -27.72 50.00
C ARG A 65 -20.50 -27.04 51.35
N VAL A 66 -19.79 -25.94 51.58
CA VAL A 66 -19.78 -25.20 52.84
C VAL A 66 -19.89 -23.70 52.55
N PHE A 67 -20.54 -22.95 53.44
CA PHE A 67 -20.55 -21.50 53.37
C PHE A 67 -19.20 -20.92 53.79
N ARG A 68 -18.62 -20.07 52.94
CA ARG A 68 -17.39 -19.33 53.22
C ARG A 68 -17.71 -17.85 53.42
N THR A 69 -16.98 -17.21 54.33
CA THR A 69 -17.12 -15.78 54.62
C THR A 69 -15.80 -15.07 54.36
N LEU A 70 -15.82 -14.10 53.45
CA LEU A 70 -14.72 -13.20 53.18
C LEU A 70 -14.89 -11.90 53.98
N LYS A 71 -13.76 -11.38 54.47
CA LYS A 71 -13.70 -10.11 55.21
C LYS A 71 -12.66 -9.21 54.57
N SER A 72 -13.03 -7.97 54.26
CA SER A 72 -12.05 -6.96 53.87
C SER A 72 -11.25 -6.48 55.09
N PRO A 73 -10.06 -5.88 54.91
CA PRO A 73 -9.42 -5.14 55.99
C PRO A 73 -10.30 -3.94 56.43
N ALA A 74 -10.17 -3.56 57.70
CA ALA A 74 -10.75 -2.31 58.21
C ALA A 74 -10.00 -1.10 57.64
N VAL A 75 -10.71 0.00 57.40
CA VAL A 75 -10.12 1.23 56.85
C VAL A 75 -10.11 2.30 57.94
N GLN A 76 -8.93 2.78 58.36
CA GLN A 76 -8.86 3.85 59.35
C GLN A 76 -9.37 5.17 58.76
N LEU A 77 -10.19 5.88 59.54
CA LEU A 77 -10.83 7.13 59.16
C LEU A 77 -10.44 8.23 60.17
N VAL A 78 -10.16 9.42 59.65
CA VAL A 78 -10.02 10.62 60.48
C VAL A 78 -11.19 11.53 60.18
N VAL A 79 -12.26 11.40 60.97
CA VAL A 79 -13.48 12.21 60.80
C VAL A 79 -13.30 13.53 61.54
N LYS A 80 -13.10 14.60 60.78
CA LYS A 80 -13.04 15.96 61.35
C LYS A 80 -14.46 16.49 61.53
N PRO A 81 -14.76 17.19 62.64
CA PRO A 81 -16.02 17.89 62.78
C PRO A 81 -16.21 18.82 61.59
N ALA A 82 -17.42 18.84 61.03
CA ALA A 82 -17.80 19.89 60.11
C ALA A 82 -17.58 21.21 60.86
N ALA A 83 -16.77 22.11 60.30
CA ALA A 83 -16.60 23.43 60.88
C ALA A 83 -18.00 24.04 61.05
N ALA A 84 -18.37 24.36 62.28
CA ALA A 84 -19.57 25.13 62.56
C ALA A 84 -19.39 26.45 61.81
N THR A 85 -19.97 26.53 60.62
CA THR A 85 -20.15 27.82 59.97
C THR A 85 -21.18 28.50 60.85
N PRO A 86 -20.91 29.69 61.42
CA PRO A 86 -21.87 30.35 62.28
C PRO A 86 -23.14 30.59 61.48
N THR A 87 -24.20 29.85 61.79
CA THR A 87 -25.56 30.22 61.40
C THR A 87 -25.86 31.57 62.04
N PRO A 88 -26.19 32.62 61.28
CA PRO A 88 -26.75 33.81 61.89
C PRO A 88 -28.11 33.44 62.49
N LEU A 89 -28.32 33.86 63.73
CA LEU A 89 -29.59 33.83 64.42
C LEU A 89 -30.61 34.65 63.61
N VAL A 90 -31.53 33.98 62.91
CA VAL A 90 -32.79 34.58 62.49
C VAL A 90 -33.89 33.89 63.28
N ALA A 91 -34.64 34.69 64.01
CA ALA A 91 -35.79 34.28 64.82
C ALA A 91 -36.81 33.49 63.99
N ALA A 92 -37.44 32.51 64.63
CA ALA A 92 -38.40 31.60 64.03
C ALA A 92 -39.59 32.31 63.36
N ALA A 93 -39.82 32.02 62.08
CA ALA A 93 -41.16 31.89 61.52
C ALA A 93 -41.13 31.09 60.20
N ALA A 94 -41.96 30.05 60.18
CA ALA A 94 -42.48 29.31 59.03
C ALA A 94 -41.52 28.39 58.25
N LYS A 95 -41.98 27.13 58.12
CA LYS A 95 -41.60 26.15 57.09
C LYS A 95 -41.37 26.85 55.75
N ALA A 96 -40.12 27.08 55.40
CA ALA A 96 -39.73 27.17 54.01
C ALA A 96 -39.31 25.76 53.61
N GLU A 97 -40.13 25.12 52.76
CA GLU A 97 -39.64 24.06 51.91
C GLU A 97 -38.45 24.62 51.16
N ASP A 98 -37.25 24.23 51.58
CA ASP A 98 -36.01 24.58 50.94
C ASP A 98 -35.95 23.78 49.63
N LYS A 99 -36.69 24.27 48.62
CA LYS A 99 -36.42 23.94 47.23
C LYS A 99 -35.02 24.46 46.95
N LEU A 100 -34.05 23.59 47.21
CA LEU A 100 -32.70 23.66 46.67
C LEU A 100 -32.83 24.20 45.23
N PRO A 101 -32.12 25.27 44.86
CA PRO A 101 -32.04 25.61 43.45
C PRO A 101 -31.60 24.33 42.74
N ALA A 102 -32.31 23.94 41.68
CA ALA A 102 -31.82 22.93 40.78
C ALA A 102 -30.47 23.45 40.28
N THR A 103 -29.39 23.02 40.93
CA THR A 103 -28.02 23.29 40.54
C THR A 103 -27.84 22.53 39.24
N ASP A 104 -28.23 23.18 38.14
CA ASP A 104 -28.22 22.66 36.76
C ASP A 104 -26.80 22.34 36.27
N ILE A 105 -25.80 22.57 37.12
CA ILE A 105 -24.41 22.21 36.86
C ILE A 105 -23.85 21.54 38.12
N VAL A 106 -24.13 20.24 38.26
CA VAL A 106 -23.36 19.38 39.16
C VAL A 106 -21.98 19.16 38.52
N PRO A 107 -20.86 19.35 39.23
CA PRO A 107 -19.54 19.12 38.67
C PRO A 107 -19.38 17.66 38.21
N ILE A 108 -19.31 17.43 36.89
CA ILE A 108 -19.19 16.12 36.25
C ILE A 108 -17.96 15.33 36.74
N LYS A 109 -16.92 16.02 37.23
CA LYS A 109 -15.77 15.41 37.92
C LYS A 109 -15.22 16.36 39.00
N GLN A 110 -15.27 15.96 40.27
CA GLN A 110 -14.65 16.68 41.39
C GLN A 110 -13.14 16.42 41.53
N ARG A 111 -12.62 15.39 40.85
CA ARG A 111 -11.19 15.10 40.76
C ARG A 111 -10.80 15.12 39.29
N PHE A 112 -10.09 16.17 38.88
CA PHE A 112 -9.25 16.06 37.70
C PHE A 112 -8.24 14.97 38.05
N GLY A 113 -8.29 13.84 37.34
CA GLY A 113 -7.22 12.85 37.42
C GLY A 113 -5.89 13.50 37.04
N THR A 114 -4.82 12.72 37.00
CA THR A 114 -3.51 13.16 36.53
C THR A 114 -3.68 14.00 35.27
N VAL A 115 -3.33 15.29 35.37
CA VAL A 115 -3.42 16.25 34.25
C VAL A 115 -2.44 15.77 33.21
N ALA A 116 -2.93 14.93 32.29
CA ALA A 116 -2.15 14.51 31.14
C ALA A 116 -2.09 15.71 30.20
N THR A 117 -0.87 16.15 29.91
CA THR A 117 -0.60 17.13 28.88
C THR A 117 -1.30 16.68 27.61
N ILE A 118 -2.20 17.51 27.08
CA ILE A 118 -2.92 17.23 25.84
C ILE A 118 -1.85 17.03 24.76
N LYS A 119 -1.59 15.77 24.40
CA LYS A 119 -0.68 15.47 23.30
C LYS A 119 -1.29 16.09 22.05
N PRO A 120 -0.48 16.74 21.20
CA PRO A 120 -0.99 17.32 19.97
C PRO A 120 -1.70 16.23 19.15
N PRO A 121 -2.86 16.54 18.54
CA PRO A 121 -3.65 15.57 17.80
C PRO A 121 -2.77 14.85 16.78
N LEU A 122 -3.04 13.56 16.54
CA LEU A 122 -2.21 12.70 15.67
C LEU A 122 -1.97 13.30 14.28
N VAL A 123 -2.93 14.09 13.77
CA VAL A 123 -2.85 14.81 12.49
C VAL A 123 -1.77 15.92 12.47
N GLN A 124 -1.38 16.47 13.64
CA GLN A 124 -0.29 17.45 13.75
C GLN A 124 1.08 16.79 13.90
N GLN A 125 1.14 15.47 14.10
CA GLN A 125 2.40 14.76 14.25
C GLN A 125 2.96 14.42 12.86
N PRO A 126 4.21 14.82 12.54
CA PRO A 126 4.79 14.56 11.21
C PRO A 126 4.95 13.06 10.92
N LEU A 127 5.13 12.25 11.96
CA LEU A 127 5.23 10.80 11.86
C LEU A 127 3.95 10.17 11.29
N PHE A 128 2.77 10.70 11.63
CA PHE A 128 1.49 10.20 11.12
C PHE A 128 1.40 10.33 9.59
N TRP A 129 1.81 11.50 9.06
CA TRP A 129 1.88 11.73 7.62
C TRP A 129 2.97 10.91 6.94
N ALA A 130 4.13 10.71 7.58
CA ALA A 130 5.20 9.88 7.05
C ALA A 130 4.75 8.42 6.89
N VAL A 131 4.04 7.87 7.88
CA VAL A 131 3.50 6.51 7.82
C VAL A 131 2.42 6.39 6.73
N GLN A 132 1.54 7.39 6.57
CA GLN A 132 0.54 7.36 5.49
C GLN A 132 1.09 7.62 4.10
N ALA A 133 2.19 8.37 3.98
CA ALA A 133 2.89 8.53 2.72
C ALA A 133 3.64 7.25 2.30
N CYS A 134 4.05 6.41 3.26
CA CYS A 134 4.79 5.18 3.00
C CYS A 134 4.13 4.24 1.98
N PRO A 135 2.85 3.83 2.10
CA PRO A 135 2.21 2.94 1.11
C PRO A 135 2.09 3.60 -0.27
N ILE A 136 1.85 4.92 -0.34
CA ILE A 136 1.75 5.65 -1.60
C ILE A 136 3.13 5.71 -2.29
N LEU A 137 4.17 6.04 -1.54
CA LEU A 137 5.54 6.10 -2.03
C LEU A 137 6.06 4.72 -2.43
N ALA A 138 5.73 3.67 -1.66
CA ALA A 138 6.05 2.30 -2.01
C ALA A 138 5.37 1.88 -3.31
N TRP A 139 4.08 2.22 -3.50
CA TRP A 139 3.34 1.95 -4.73
C TRP A 139 3.92 2.68 -5.94
N LEU A 140 4.22 3.99 -5.79
CA LEU A 140 4.88 4.78 -6.83
C LEU A 140 6.29 4.25 -7.15
N GLY A 141 7.05 3.86 -6.13
CA GLY A 141 8.38 3.26 -6.28
C GLY A 141 8.31 1.93 -7.03
N LEU A 142 7.32 1.08 -6.74
CA LEU A 142 7.10 -0.18 -7.44
C LEU A 142 6.71 0.05 -8.90
N LEU A 143 5.85 1.04 -9.18
CA LEU A 143 5.47 1.42 -10.54
C LEU A 143 6.66 1.97 -11.34
N ALA A 144 7.47 2.84 -10.72
CA ALA A 144 8.67 3.37 -11.34
C ALA A 144 9.70 2.27 -11.61
N TRP A 145 9.91 1.37 -10.64
CA TRP A 145 10.80 0.23 -10.80
C TRP A 145 10.31 -0.72 -11.88
N ARG A 146 9.01 -1.01 -11.94
CA ARG A 146 8.41 -1.82 -13.00
C ARG A 146 8.54 -1.15 -14.37
N LYS A 147 8.28 0.15 -14.48
CA LYS A 147 8.52 0.89 -15.74
C LYS A 147 9.99 0.86 -16.14
N HIS A 148 10.90 1.06 -15.19
CA HIS A 148 12.33 1.00 -15.46
C HIS A 148 12.75 -0.41 -15.87
N ALA A 149 12.27 -1.44 -15.19
CA ALA A 149 12.49 -2.84 -15.53
C ALA A 149 11.92 -3.17 -16.92
N ASP A 150 10.72 -2.71 -17.26
CA ASP A 150 10.10 -2.90 -18.58
C ASP A 150 10.90 -2.19 -19.68
N THR A 151 11.38 -0.96 -19.43
CA THR A 151 12.25 -0.25 -20.37
C THR A 151 13.62 -0.90 -20.54
N LEU A 152 14.15 -1.53 -19.48
CA LEU A 152 15.41 -2.28 -19.51
C LEU A 152 15.23 -3.68 -20.13
N ALA A 153 14.09 -4.32 -19.93
CA ALA A 153 13.86 -5.73 -20.26
C ALA A 153 13.27 -5.93 -21.66
N ASN A 154 12.40 -5.06 -22.17
CA ASN A 154 11.72 -5.37 -23.45
C ASN A 154 11.20 -4.12 -24.18
N ASN A 155 12.09 -3.46 -24.90
CA ASN A 155 11.68 -2.83 -26.16
C ASN A 155 11.83 -3.87 -27.28
N PRO A 156 10.78 -4.66 -27.63
CA PRO A 156 10.87 -5.68 -28.66
C PRO A 156 11.36 -5.09 -30.00
N ARG A 157 11.00 -3.84 -30.29
CA ARG A 157 11.52 -3.08 -31.44
C ARG A 157 13.02 -2.84 -31.38
N LEU A 158 13.56 -2.38 -30.24
CA LEU A 158 15.01 -2.19 -30.08
C LEU A 158 15.77 -3.52 -30.11
N ARG A 159 15.18 -4.60 -29.60
CA ARG A 159 15.75 -5.95 -29.69
C ARG A 159 15.82 -6.41 -31.14
N ARG A 160 14.71 -6.30 -31.87
CA ARG A 160 14.63 -6.61 -33.31
C ARG A 160 15.63 -5.78 -34.12
N GLN A 161 15.75 -4.48 -33.84
CA GLN A 161 16.76 -3.60 -34.42
C GLN A 161 18.19 -4.08 -34.20
N ARG A 162 18.52 -4.46 -32.96
CA ARG A 162 19.87 -4.95 -32.62
C ARG A 162 20.17 -6.29 -33.28
N GLU A 163 19.20 -7.19 -33.30
CA GLU A 163 19.33 -8.51 -33.95
C GLU A 163 19.57 -8.35 -35.45
N VAL A 164 18.76 -7.54 -36.13
CA VAL A 164 18.93 -7.26 -37.56
C VAL A 164 20.22 -6.50 -37.85
N ALA A 165 20.62 -5.54 -37.01
CA ALA A 165 21.91 -4.85 -37.16
C ALA A 165 23.11 -5.81 -37.04
N ARG A 166 23.01 -6.83 -36.17
CA ARG A 166 24.03 -7.90 -36.09
C ARG A 166 24.01 -8.78 -37.33
N ALA A 167 22.83 -9.17 -37.81
CA ALA A 167 22.65 -9.99 -39.01
C ALA A 167 23.22 -9.30 -40.25
N ILE A 168 23.00 -8.00 -40.43
CA ILE A 168 23.60 -7.21 -41.53
C ILE A 168 25.11 -7.17 -41.45
N ARG A 169 25.68 -6.92 -40.27
CA ARG A 169 27.14 -6.87 -40.12
C ARG A 169 27.77 -8.20 -40.46
N ALA A 170 27.19 -9.30 -39.97
CA ALA A 170 27.64 -10.65 -40.28
C ALA A 170 27.44 -10.97 -41.78
N GLY A 171 26.30 -10.59 -42.35
CA GLY A 171 25.97 -10.82 -43.76
C GLY A 171 26.84 -10.02 -44.73
N LEU A 172 27.16 -8.75 -44.41
CA LEU A 172 28.11 -7.96 -45.21
C LEU A 172 29.52 -8.56 -45.20
N ALA A 173 29.97 -9.05 -44.03
CA ALA A 173 31.24 -9.79 -43.96
C ALA A 173 31.19 -11.08 -44.80
N ARG A 174 30.06 -11.80 -44.76
CA ARG A 174 29.84 -13.01 -45.57
C ARG A 174 29.80 -12.69 -47.07
N LEU A 175 29.15 -11.61 -47.49
CA LEU A 175 29.11 -11.17 -48.89
C LEU A 175 30.51 -10.88 -49.44
N ASN A 176 31.37 -10.23 -48.66
CA ASN A 176 32.76 -10.00 -49.06
C ASN A 176 33.53 -11.33 -49.26
N GLN A 177 33.31 -12.32 -48.38
CA GLN A 177 33.91 -13.64 -48.53
C GLN A 177 33.36 -14.38 -49.76
N LEU A 178 32.05 -14.35 -49.98
CA LEU A 178 31.38 -15.01 -51.10
C LEU A 178 31.80 -14.38 -52.45
N ALA A 179 31.96 -13.05 -52.49
CA ALA A 179 32.50 -12.36 -53.65
C ALA A 179 33.93 -12.84 -53.96
N ALA A 180 34.80 -12.96 -52.95
CA ALA A 180 36.17 -13.45 -53.12
C ALA A 180 36.24 -14.93 -53.55
N GLN A 181 35.27 -15.74 -53.11
CA GLN A 181 35.13 -17.16 -53.49
C GLN A 181 34.43 -17.35 -54.85
N ASN A 182 34.00 -16.26 -55.50
CA ASN A 182 33.24 -16.26 -56.75
C ASN A 182 31.95 -17.12 -56.70
N ASN A 183 31.34 -17.22 -55.52
CA ASN A 183 30.09 -17.97 -55.33
C ASN A 183 28.91 -17.03 -55.53
N SER A 184 28.53 -16.81 -56.79
CA SER A 184 27.49 -15.86 -57.19
C SER A 184 26.13 -16.19 -56.58
N ASP A 185 25.75 -17.46 -56.56
CA ASP A 185 24.38 -17.87 -56.21
C ASP A 185 24.11 -17.61 -54.73
N GLU A 186 25.05 -18.01 -53.86
CA GLU A 186 24.98 -17.75 -52.43
C GLU A 186 25.14 -16.25 -52.11
N PHE A 187 25.91 -15.52 -52.93
CA PHE A 187 26.06 -14.06 -52.80
C PHE A 187 24.72 -13.34 -53.02
N PHE A 188 24.02 -13.62 -54.13
CA PHE A 188 22.74 -12.97 -54.41
C PHE A 188 21.64 -13.38 -53.42
N ALA A 189 21.60 -14.66 -53.01
CA ALA A 189 20.68 -15.13 -51.98
C ALA A 189 20.91 -14.42 -50.64
N THR A 190 22.17 -14.24 -50.24
CA THR A 190 22.53 -13.52 -49.00
C THR A 190 22.16 -12.03 -49.11
N MET A 191 22.45 -11.39 -50.24
CA MET A 191 22.12 -9.98 -50.48
C MET A 191 20.61 -9.72 -50.40
N PHE A 192 19.81 -10.57 -51.05
CA PHE A 192 18.35 -10.50 -51.01
C PHE A 192 17.82 -10.65 -49.59
N ARG A 193 18.33 -11.63 -48.83
CA ARG A 193 17.95 -11.83 -47.43
C ARG A 193 18.24 -10.62 -46.55
N LEU A 194 19.38 -9.96 -46.74
CA LEU A 194 19.73 -8.76 -45.96
C LEU A 194 18.80 -7.59 -46.25
N LEU A 195 18.40 -7.41 -47.52
CA LEU A 195 17.40 -6.40 -47.90
C LEU A 195 16.04 -6.70 -47.24
N GLN A 196 15.60 -7.95 -47.27
CA GLN A 196 14.35 -8.37 -46.63
C GLN A 196 14.38 -8.20 -45.10
N GLU A 197 15.50 -8.52 -44.44
CA GLU A 197 15.65 -8.35 -42.99
C GLU A 197 15.61 -6.87 -42.58
N GLN A 198 16.23 -5.98 -43.35
CA GLN A 198 16.15 -4.54 -43.08
C GLN A 198 14.76 -3.96 -43.34
N LEU A 199 14.15 -4.27 -44.48
CA LEU A 199 12.81 -3.79 -44.79
C LEU A 199 11.77 -4.38 -43.83
N GLY A 200 11.91 -5.65 -43.45
CA GLY A 200 11.05 -6.28 -42.46
C GLY A 200 11.17 -5.65 -41.08
N GLU A 201 12.37 -5.24 -40.67
CA GLU A 201 12.56 -4.47 -39.43
C GLU A 201 11.89 -3.10 -39.51
N ARG A 202 12.10 -2.35 -40.60
CA ARG A 202 11.56 -0.99 -40.77
C ARG A 202 10.04 -0.96 -40.91
N LEU A 203 9.48 -1.90 -41.64
CA LEU A 203 8.04 -1.98 -41.92
C LEU A 203 7.28 -2.76 -40.84
N ASP A 204 7.97 -3.28 -39.83
CA ASP A 204 7.45 -4.19 -38.79
C ASP A 204 6.79 -5.48 -39.36
N LEU A 205 7.16 -5.86 -40.59
CA LEU A 205 6.65 -7.04 -41.31
C LEU A 205 7.64 -8.21 -41.25
N PRO A 206 7.21 -9.48 -41.32
CA PRO A 206 8.15 -10.60 -41.43
C PRO A 206 8.96 -10.48 -42.73
N ALA A 207 10.26 -10.79 -42.69
CA ALA A 207 11.16 -10.68 -43.85
C ALA A 207 10.63 -11.46 -45.08
N SER A 208 9.95 -12.58 -44.86
CA SER A 208 9.32 -13.40 -45.90
C SER A 208 8.15 -12.72 -46.62
N ALA A 209 7.53 -11.71 -46.02
CA ALA A 209 6.46 -10.94 -46.65
C ALA A 209 6.98 -9.81 -47.55
N ILE A 210 8.29 -9.52 -47.54
CA ILE A 210 8.88 -8.48 -48.36
C ILE A 210 9.04 -9.00 -49.80
N THR A 211 8.12 -8.56 -50.67
CA THR A 211 8.12 -8.78 -52.12
C THR A 211 8.23 -7.44 -52.85
N GLU A 212 8.48 -7.48 -54.17
CA GLU A 212 8.54 -6.27 -55.00
C GLU A 212 7.24 -5.45 -54.92
N ALA A 213 6.07 -6.11 -54.83
CA ALA A 213 4.78 -5.45 -54.64
C ALA A 213 4.69 -4.68 -53.31
N VAL A 214 5.29 -5.20 -52.24
CA VAL A 214 5.32 -4.54 -50.92
C VAL A 214 6.20 -3.29 -50.95
N ILE A 215 7.28 -3.31 -51.73
CA ILE A 215 8.14 -2.13 -51.95
C ILE A 215 7.32 -1.00 -52.60
N GLU A 216 6.53 -1.29 -53.63
CA GLU A 216 5.71 -0.28 -54.29
C GLU A 216 4.60 0.24 -53.38
N GLN A 217 3.85 -0.65 -52.76
CA GLN A 217 2.66 -0.31 -51.99
C GLN A 217 2.98 0.40 -50.67
N HIS A 218 4.04 -0.01 -49.96
CA HIS A 218 4.36 0.53 -48.63
C HIS A 218 5.43 1.62 -48.61
N LEU A 219 6.30 1.74 -49.62
CA LEU A 219 7.39 2.72 -49.60
C LEU A 219 7.08 4.01 -50.36
N GLN A 220 6.26 3.96 -51.43
CA GLN A 220 5.90 5.17 -52.20
C GLN A 220 5.15 6.21 -51.35
N GLY A 221 4.36 5.77 -50.37
CA GLY A 221 3.55 6.66 -49.51
C GLY A 221 4.22 7.14 -48.22
N ARG A 222 5.45 6.71 -47.90
CA ARG A 222 6.08 6.93 -46.58
C ARG A 222 7.33 7.83 -46.59
N GLY A 223 7.48 8.67 -47.61
CA GLY A 223 8.49 9.75 -47.63
C GLY A 223 9.94 9.27 -47.82
N LEU A 224 10.16 8.08 -48.39
CA LEU A 224 11.48 7.63 -48.79
C LEU A 224 11.94 8.42 -50.04
N PRO A 225 13.20 8.91 -50.10
CA PRO A 225 13.71 9.58 -51.29
C PRO A 225 13.56 8.71 -52.54
N GLU A 226 13.04 9.26 -53.65
CA GLU A 226 12.82 8.50 -54.88
C GLU A 226 14.10 7.86 -55.42
N GLN A 227 15.25 8.51 -55.22
CA GLN A 227 16.56 7.96 -55.59
C GLN A 227 16.88 6.64 -54.86
N THR A 228 16.56 6.57 -53.57
CA THR A 228 16.77 5.35 -52.76
C THR A 228 15.78 4.26 -53.16
N LEU A 229 14.54 4.63 -53.48
CA LEU A 229 13.52 3.69 -53.97
C LEU A 229 13.94 3.09 -55.32
N HIS A 230 14.41 3.90 -56.26
CA HIS A 230 14.92 3.43 -57.55
C HIS A 230 16.12 2.48 -57.39
N ALA A 231 17.09 2.87 -56.56
CA ALA A 231 18.28 2.05 -56.31
C ALA A 231 17.94 0.72 -55.61
N LEU A 232 16.96 0.72 -54.70
CA LEU A 232 16.44 -0.49 -54.09
C LEU A 232 15.82 -1.42 -55.14
N ARG A 233 14.98 -0.88 -56.04
CA ARG A 233 14.33 -1.63 -57.11
C ARG A 233 15.35 -2.25 -58.07
N GLU A 234 16.36 -1.50 -58.47
CA GLU A 234 17.47 -2.02 -59.29
C GLU A 234 18.18 -3.20 -58.62
N LEU A 235 18.46 -3.13 -57.31
CA LEU A 235 19.10 -4.24 -56.59
C LEU A 235 18.21 -5.49 -56.50
N PHE A 236 16.91 -5.32 -56.27
CA PHE A 236 15.96 -6.43 -56.27
C PHE A 236 15.91 -7.10 -57.65
N GLN A 237 15.77 -6.31 -58.71
CA GLN A 237 15.79 -6.82 -60.08
C GLN A 237 17.11 -7.51 -60.42
N LEU A 238 18.24 -7.00 -59.94
CA LEU A 238 19.55 -7.62 -60.15
C LEU A 238 19.66 -8.96 -59.40
N CYS A 239 19.13 -9.08 -58.19
CA CYS A 239 19.04 -10.36 -57.48
C CYS A 239 18.18 -11.38 -58.23
N ASP A 240 17.03 -10.96 -58.76
CA ASP A 240 16.13 -11.83 -59.51
C ASP A 240 16.74 -12.26 -60.85
N GLN A 241 17.37 -11.33 -61.58
CA GLN A 241 18.08 -11.65 -62.82
C GLN A 241 19.24 -12.61 -62.56
N ALA A 242 20.01 -12.42 -61.49
CA ALA A 242 21.13 -13.28 -61.16
C ALA A 242 20.73 -14.74 -60.91
N ARG A 243 19.48 -14.98 -60.51
CA ARG A 243 18.91 -16.31 -60.34
C ARG A 243 18.70 -17.06 -61.67
N PHE A 244 18.53 -16.32 -62.77
CA PHE A 244 18.37 -16.87 -64.11
C PHE A 244 19.64 -16.74 -64.97
N ALA A 245 20.49 -15.76 -64.70
CA ALA A 245 21.72 -15.46 -65.40
C ALA A 245 22.85 -15.08 -64.41
N PRO A 246 23.64 -16.06 -63.93
CA PRO A 246 24.65 -15.80 -62.91
C PRO A 246 25.79 -14.92 -63.43
N ILE A 247 26.13 -13.89 -62.65
CA ILE A 247 27.24 -12.98 -62.89
C ILE A 247 28.56 -13.69 -62.53
N LYS A 248 29.49 -13.79 -63.49
CA LYS A 248 30.70 -14.64 -63.36
C LYS A 248 31.94 -13.93 -62.80
N THR A 249 31.92 -12.61 -62.65
CA THR A 249 33.13 -11.83 -62.36
C THR A 249 33.16 -11.34 -60.91
N THR A 250 34.16 -11.80 -60.15
CA THR A 250 34.46 -11.38 -58.77
C THR A 250 34.44 -9.86 -58.57
N GLN A 251 34.98 -9.10 -59.54
CA GLN A 251 35.03 -7.64 -59.49
C GLN A 251 33.63 -6.99 -59.57
N GLN A 252 32.71 -7.59 -60.31
CA GLN A 252 31.32 -7.11 -60.39
C GLN A 252 30.57 -7.40 -59.08
N LEU A 253 30.75 -8.58 -58.49
CA LEU A 253 30.18 -8.93 -57.18
C LEU A 253 30.70 -8.01 -56.08
N ALA A 254 32.00 -7.75 -56.04
CA ALA A 254 32.63 -6.86 -55.06
C ALA A 254 32.13 -5.41 -55.18
N ALA A 255 31.81 -4.94 -56.39
CA ALA A 255 31.27 -3.61 -56.63
C ALA A 255 29.82 -3.42 -56.14
N LEU A 256 29.06 -4.51 -55.94
CA LEU A 256 27.68 -4.45 -55.43
C LEU A 256 27.61 -4.28 -53.91
N VAL A 257 28.59 -4.79 -53.17
CA VAL A 257 28.66 -4.66 -51.70
C VAL A 257 28.60 -3.21 -51.20
N PRO A 258 29.40 -2.25 -51.74
CA PRO A 258 29.32 -0.85 -51.29
C PRO A 258 27.98 -0.21 -51.65
N LYS A 259 27.39 -0.54 -52.80
CA LYS A 259 26.05 -0.05 -53.19
C LYS A 259 24.98 -0.51 -52.20
N LEU A 260 25.00 -1.79 -51.86
CA LEU A 260 24.11 -2.37 -50.85
C LEU A 260 24.27 -1.65 -49.50
N LYS A 261 25.51 -1.42 -49.06
CA LYS A 261 25.78 -0.75 -47.77
C LYS A 261 25.16 0.64 -47.68
N VAL A 262 25.29 1.45 -48.74
CA VAL A 262 24.70 2.80 -48.79
C VAL A 262 23.18 2.74 -48.66
N ILE A 263 22.53 1.81 -49.35
CA ILE A 263 21.07 1.65 -49.29
C ILE A 263 20.62 1.18 -47.90
N LEU A 264 21.32 0.21 -47.29
CA LEU A 264 21.02 -0.25 -45.93
C LEU A 264 21.19 0.88 -44.90
N ASP A 265 22.22 1.72 -45.03
CA ASP A 265 22.42 2.87 -44.14
C ASP A 265 21.32 3.93 -44.31
N GLN A 266 20.87 4.20 -45.54
CA GLN A 266 19.74 5.10 -45.82
C GLN A 266 18.42 4.56 -45.26
N LEU A 267 18.16 3.26 -45.43
CA LEU A 267 16.98 2.60 -44.84
C LEU A 267 17.02 2.62 -43.31
N ARG A 268 18.21 2.57 -42.71
CA ARG A 268 18.39 2.60 -41.25
C ARG A 268 18.17 3.98 -40.65
N THR A 269 18.52 5.06 -41.35
CA THR A 269 18.28 6.43 -40.88
C THR A 269 16.86 6.91 -41.15
N TRP A 270 16.19 6.29 -42.13
CA TRP A 270 14.78 6.53 -42.40
C TRP A 270 13.89 5.95 -41.30
N ASN A 271 12.93 6.77 -40.85
CA ASN A 271 11.90 6.41 -39.89
C ASN A 271 10.53 6.61 -40.57
N PRO A 272 9.78 5.53 -40.84
CA PRO A 272 8.46 5.61 -41.48
C PRO A 272 7.39 6.28 -40.63
#